data_AF-A0A1B7UCH9-F1
#
_entry.id   AF-A0A1B7UCH9-F1
#
_cell.length_a   1.000
_cell.length_b   1.000
_cell.length_c   1.000
_cell.angle_alpha   90.00
_cell.angle_beta   90.00
_cell.angle_gamma   90.00
#
_symmetry.space_group_name_H-M   'P 1'
#
loop_
_entity.id
_entity.type
_entity.pdbx_description
1 polymer ?
#
loop_
_entity_poly.entity_id
_entity_poly.type
_entity_poly.pdbx_seq_one_letter_code
_entity_poly.pdbx_strand_id
1 'polypeptide(L)'
;MSGGNRPSPAPRPAIDEMAQPRWLRTGYKFFPYAAEQAGHWCVLRLNYGFPEHDMYTLFVDGRAAIDITGSPDHSSALVRSIASLRPYDAPAATEPSLDVKTAATVVQTVAPYADYGSEHGDPCLSCSEDRDGIARM
;
A
#
# COMPACT_ATOMS: atom_id res chain seq x y z
N MET A 1 -25.52 -22.62 -20.96
CA MET A 1 -24.40 -21.66 -21.01
C MET A 1 -24.77 -20.49 -20.11
N SER A 2 -24.39 -20.54 -18.83
CA SER A 2 -24.71 -19.46 -17.88
C SER A 2 -23.52 -18.51 -17.82
N GLY A 3 -23.61 -17.39 -18.55
CA GLY A 3 -22.67 -16.29 -18.44
C GLY A 3 -22.86 -15.62 -17.08
N GLY A 4 -21.99 -15.95 -16.13
CA GLY A 4 -21.92 -15.27 -14.83
C GLY A 4 -21.56 -13.81 -15.06
N ASN A 5 -22.50 -12.93 -14.74
CA ASN A 5 -22.30 -11.48 -14.75
C ASN A 5 -21.34 -11.15 -13.61
N ARG A 6 -20.01 -11.24 -13.85
CA ARG A 6 -19.03 -10.71 -12.90
C ARG A 6 -19.30 -9.20 -12.79
N PRO A 7 -19.57 -8.65 -11.61
CA PRO A 7 -19.64 -7.21 -11.45
C PRO A 7 -18.32 -6.62 -11.95
N SER A 8 -18.40 -5.60 -12.80
CA SER A 8 -17.21 -4.85 -13.21
C SER A 8 -16.50 -4.33 -11.96
N PRO A 9 -15.16 -4.42 -11.89
CA PRO A 9 -14.43 -3.94 -10.73
C PRO A 9 -14.78 -2.47 -10.51
N ALA A 10 -15.11 -2.12 -9.26
CA ALA A 10 -15.44 -0.76 -8.91
C ALA A 10 -14.27 0.18 -9.30
N PRO A 11 -14.54 1.39 -9.83
CA PRO A 11 -13.50 2.29 -10.30
C PRO A 11 -12.51 2.58 -9.18
N ARG A 12 -11.21 2.56 -9.51
CA ARG A 12 -10.14 2.84 -8.55
C ARG A 12 -10.36 4.22 -7.91
N PRO A 13 -10.03 4.39 -6.62
CA PRO A 13 -10.12 5.69 -5.96
C PRO A 13 -9.30 6.75 -6.73
N ALA A 14 -9.84 7.96 -6.84
CA ALA A 14 -9.07 9.08 -7.36
C ALA A 14 -7.96 9.46 -6.36
N ILE A 15 -6.78 9.78 -6.87
CA ILE A 15 -5.62 10.16 -6.06
C ILE A 15 -5.28 11.62 -6.38
N ASP A 16 -5.00 12.39 -5.33
CA ASP A 16 -4.42 13.73 -5.49
C ASP A 16 -2.90 13.61 -5.65
N GLU A 17 -2.43 13.75 -6.89
CA GLU A 17 -1.01 13.69 -7.24
C GLU A 17 -0.18 14.84 -6.66
N MET A 18 -0.81 15.94 -6.26
CA MET A 18 -0.14 17.12 -5.69
C MET A 18 0.00 17.04 -4.16
N ALA A 19 -0.56 16.01 -3.55
CA ALA A 19 -0.48 15.79 -2.13
C ALA A 19 0.95 15.49 -1.65
N GLN A 20 1.23 15.86 -0.40
CA GLN A 20 2.45 15.47 0.30
C GLN A 20 2.05 14.88 1.66
N PRO A 21 1.58 13.61 1.68
CA PRO A 21 1.14 12.98 2.90
C PRO A 21 2.31 12.88 3.89
N ARG A 22 2.01 13.06 5.18
CA ARG A 22 2.98 12.74 6.22
C ARG A 22 2.95 11.24 6.44
N TRP A 23 3.88 10.54 5.80
CA TRP A 23 4.04 9.10 5.97
C TRP A 23 4.52 8.74 7.38
N LEU A 24 3.86 7.77 7.97
CA LEU A 24 4.14 7.23 9.29
C LEU A 24 4.41 5.74 9.17
N ARG A 25 5.41 5.23 9.91
CA ARG A 25 5.66 3.79 10.00
C ARG A 25 4.49 3.08 10.67
N THR A 26 4.11 1.92 10.15
CA THR A 26 3.08 1.07 10.75
C THR A 26 3.68 -0.03 11.63
N GLY A 27 4.96 -0.39 11.41
CA GLY A 27 5.63 -1.53 12.03
C GLY A 27 5.33 -2.88 11.37
N TYR A 28 4.60 -2.91 10.24
CA TYR A 28 4.28 -4.13 9.49
C TYR A 28 5.16 -4.25 8.25
N LYS A 29 5.72 -5.44 8.03
CA LYS A 29 6.71 -5.70 6.97
C LYS A 29 6.17 -5.40 5.58
N PHE A 30 4.97 -5.88 5.27
CA PHE A 30 4.37 -5.76 3.94
C PHE A 30 3.67 -4.43 3.71
N PHE A 31 3.29 -3.73 4.79
CA PHE A 31 2.58 -2.45 4.75
C PHE A 31 3.34 -1.39 5.53
N PRO A 32 4.58 -1.04 5.14
CA PRO A 32 5.52 -0.33 6.00
C PRO A 32 5.08 1.08 6.40
N TYR A 33 4.26 1.74 5.57
CA TYR A 33 3.86 3.13 5.77
C TYR A 33 2.37 3.33 5.56
N ALA A 34 1.81 4.23 6.35
CA ALA A 34 0.48 4.77 6.16
C ALA A 34 0.47 6.29 6.39
N ALA A 35 -0.48 6.97 5.79
CA ALA A 35 -0.73 8.38 5.99
C ALA A 35 -2.23 8.65 5.93
N GLU A 36 -2.70 9.59 6.74
CA GLU A 36 -4.04 10.14 6.61
C GLU A 36 -3.98 11.37 5.71
N GLN A 37 -4.82 11.41 4.68
CA GLN A 37 -4.92 12.51 3.75
C GLN A 37 -6.38 12.83 3.49
N ALA A 38 -6.80 14.07 3.80
CA ALA A 38 -8.16 14.55 3.59
C ALA A 38 -9.25 13.61 4.16
N GLY A 39 -8.97 12.95 5.30
CA GLY A 39 -9.89 12.01 5.95
C GLY A 39 -9.88 10.58 5.39
N HIS A 40 -9.00 10.30 4.43
CA HIS A 40 -8.81 8.98 3.85
C HIS A 40 -7.48 8.37 4.29
N TRP A 41 -7.46 7.05 4.50
CA TRP A 41 -6.23 6.34 4.84
C TRP A 41 -5.53 5.85 3.58
N CYS A 42 -4.34 6.37 3.36
CA CYS A 42 -3.40 5.92 2.34
C CYS A 42 -2.43 4.89 2.96
N VAL A 43 -2.34 3.70 2.40
CA VAL A 43 -1.42 2.64 2.86
C VAL A 43 -0.53 2.18 1.71
N LEU A 44 0.77 2.09 1.96
CA LEU A 44 1.72 1.56 1.00
C LEU A 44 1.98 0.10 1.26
N ARG A 45 1.69 -0.76 0.28
CA ARG A 45 2.18 -2.13 0.23
C ARG A 45 3.55 -2.13 -0.43
N LEU A 46 4.54 -2.74 0.21
CA LEU A 46 5.86 -2.94 -0.39
C LEU A 46 5.84 -4.18 -1.28
N ASN A 47 6.15 -4.01 -2.57
CA ASN A 47 6.14 -5.09 -3.55
C ASN A 47 7.42 -5.93 -3.50
N TYR A 48 7.84 -6.32 -2.29
CA TYR A 48 9.06 -7.08 -2.07
C TYR A 48 8.97 -8.51 -2.63
N GLY A 49 9.99 -8.91 -3.40
CA GLY A 49 10.05 -10.23 -4.05
C GLY A 49 9.35 -10.30 -5.40
N PHE A 50 8.90 -9.16 -5.95
CA PHE A 50 8.20 -9.04 -7.22
C PHE A 50 8.93 -8.06 -8.14
N PRO A 51 10.07 -8.45 -8.75
CA PRO A 51 10.94 -7.53 -9.49
C PRO A 51 10.32 -6.95 -10.75
N GLU A 52 9.28 -7.56 -11.31
CA GLU A 52 8.52 -7.06 -12.46
C GLU A 52 7.49 -5.98 -12.07
N HIS A 53 7.24 -5.79 -10.77
CA HIS A 53 6.26 -4.83 -10.27
C HIS A 53 6.93 -3.55 -9.78
N ASP A 54 6.18 -2.46 -9.83
CA ASP A 54 6.57 -1.22 -9.19
C ASP A 54 6.86 -1.42 -7.70
N MET A 55 7.72 -0.59 -7.11
CA MET A 55 8.18 -0.76 -5.72
C MET A 55 7.03 -0.80 -4.69
N TYR A 56 5.97 -0.03 -4.91
CA TYR A 56 4.82 0.05 -4.03
C TYR A 56 3.50 -0.09 -4.77
N THR A 57 2.48 -0.55 -4.04
CA THR A 57 1.08 -0.32 -4.39
C THR A 57 0.46 0.59 -3.33
N LEU A 58 -0.17 1.68 -3.77
CA LEU A 58 -0.94 2.59 -2.93
C LEU A 58 -2.38 2.09 -2.80
N PHE A 59 -2.83 1.95 -1.56
CA PHE A 59 -4.22 1.70 -1.21
C PHE A 59 -4.83 2.96 -0.60
N VAL A 60 -6.08 3.26 -0.98
CA VAL A 60 -6.89 4.31 -0.36
C VAL A 60 -8.13 3.64 0.21
N ASP A 61 -8.33 3.75 1.52
CA ASP A 61 -9.44 3.12 2.27
C ASP A 61 -9.62 1.62 1.95
N GLY A 62 -8.51 0.87 1.96
CA GLY A 62 -8.52 -0.57 1.72
C GLY A 62 -8.59 -0.99 0.25
N ARG A 63 -8.65 -0.04 -0.70
CA ARG A 63 -8.77 -0.32 -2.13
C ARG A 63 -7.49 0.07 -2.88
N ALA A 64 -6.98 -0.85 -3.70
CA ALA A 64 -5.82 -0.57 -4.55
C ALA A 64 -6.15 0.59 -5.51
N ALA A 65 -5.27 1.59 -5.55
CA ALA A 65 -5.47 2.80 -6.30
C ALA A 65 -4.45 2.92 -7.44
N ILE A 66 -3.15 2.81 -7.15
CA ILE A 66 -2.09 2.89 -8.16
C ILE A 66 -0.83 2.16 -7.72
N ASP A 67 -0.04 1.72 -8.69
CA ASP A 67 1.31 1.19 -8.48
C ASP A 67 2.35 2.27 -8.72
N ILE A 68 3.37 2.32 -7.86
CA ILE A 68 4.32 3.43 -7.78
C ILE A 68 5.72 2.91 -7.57
N THR A 69 6.58 3.16 -8.54
CA THR A 69 8.02 3.25 -8.29
C THR A 69 8.38 4.69 -7.96
N GLY A 70 8.84 4.93 -6.73
CA GLY A 70 9.20 6.27 -6.29
C GLY A 70 10.36 6.82 -7.12
N SER A 71 10.18 8.02 -7.69
CA SER A 71 11.26 8.81 -8.30
C SER A 71 11.30 10.21 -7.67
N PRO A 72 12.46 10.67 -7.16
CA PRO A 72 12.59 11.99 -6.51
C PRO A 72 12.40 13.15 -7.50
N ASP A 73 12.59 12.91 -8.80
CA ASP A 73 12.44 13.91 -9.87
C ASP A 73 11.06 13.85 -10.55
N HIS A 74 10.15 13.01 -10.05
CA HIS A 74 8.80 12.87 -10.62
C HIS A 74 8.01 14.17 -10.47
N SER A 75 7.13 14.50 -11.43
CA SER A 75 6.31 15.74 -11.40
C SER A 75 5.25 15.74 -10.31
N SER A 76 4.64 14.58 -10.01
CA SER A 76 3.73 14.38 -8.87
C SER A 76 4.47 14.53 -7.53
N ALA A 77 3.93 15.37 -6.65
CA ALA A 77 4.43 15.54 -5.29
C ALA A 77 4.22 14.30 -4.42
N LEU A 78 3.13 13.57 -4.64
CA LEU A 78 2.85 12.31 -3.97
C LEU A 78 3.95 11.28 -4.26
N VAL A 79 4.28 11.08 -5.54
CA VAL A 79 5.33 10.12 -5.95
C VAL A 79 6.70 10.51 -5.37
N ARG A 80 7.05 11.81 -5.38
CA ARG A 80 8.29 12.29 -4.75
C ARG A 80 8.32 12.00 -3.24
N SER A 81 7.21 12.19 -2.54
CA SER A 81 7.12 11.90 -1.10
C SER A 81 7.38 10.42 -0.81
N ILE A 82 6.88 9.52 -1.66
CA ILE A 82 7.08 8.07 -1.55
C ILE A 82 8.54 7.69 -1.86
N ALA A 83 9.18 8.34 -2.84
CA ALA A 83 10.58 8.10 -3.19
C ALA A 83 11.57 8.40 -2.05
N SER A 84 11.18 9.24 -1.09
CA SER A 84 11.98 9.58 0.08
C SER A 84 11.96 8.50 1.18
N LEU A 85 11.04 7.54 1.09
CA LEU A 85 10.86 6.49 2.10
C LEU A 85 11.98 5.44 2.02
N ARG A 86 12.18 4.74 3.14
CA ARG A 86 13.28 3.78 3.32
C ARG A 86 12.75 2.45 3.88
N PRO A 87 12.00 1.65 3.10
CA PRO A 87 11.26 0.51 3.63
C PRO A 87 12.15 -0.63 4.13
N TYR A 88 13.39 -0.71 3.63
CA TYR A 88 14.36 -1.76 3.98
C TYR A 88 15.25 -1.41 5.17
N ASP A 89 15.32 -0.13 5.53
CA ASP A 89 16.12 0.31 6.65
C ASP A 89 15.40 -0.06 7.95
N ALA A 90 16.18 -0.45 8.96
CA ALA A 90 15.66 -0.59 10.31
C ALA A 90 15.02 0.76 10.71
N PRO A 91 13.85 0.78 11.37
CA PRO A 91 13.19 2.02 11.75
C PRO A 91 14.17 2.90 12.53
N ALA A 92 14.53 4.05 11.97
CA ALA A 92 15.34 5.00 12.70
C ALA A 92 14.52 5.50 13.90
N ALA A 93 15.17 5.73 15.05
CA ALA A 93 14.49 6.24 16.25
C ALA A 93 13.76 7.58 16.01
N THR A 94 14.09 8.29 14.93
CA THR A 94 13.51 9.57 14.53
C THR A 94 12.38 9.45 13.52
N GLU A 95 12.12 8.27 12.93
CA GLU A 95 11.02 8.12 11.99
C GLU A 95 9.67 8.11 12.74
N PRO A 96 8.73 8.99 12.34
CA PRO A 96 7.45 9.06 13.01
C PRO A 96 6.64 7.79 12.74
N SER A 97 6.03 7.24 13.78
CA SER A 97 5.29 5.97 13.73
C SER A 97 3.85 6.19 14.18
N LEU A 98 2.93 5.42 13.60
CA LEU A 98 1.57 5.30 14.12
C LEU A 98 1.58 4.60 15.48
N ASP A 99 0.60 4.93 16.31
CA ASP A 99 0.34 4.12 17.49
C ASP A 99 -0.11 2.71 17.07
N VAL A 100 0.15 1.75 17.94
CA VAL A 100 -0.05 0.32 17.65
C VAL A 100 -1.50 -0.01 17.27
N LYS A 101 -2.48 0.65 17.89
CA LYS A 101 -3.90 0.36 17.67
C LYS A 101 -4.34 0.90 16.31
N THR A 102 -3.99 2.15 16.00
CA THR A 102 -4.30 2.76 14.70
C THR A 102 -3.60 2.02 13.57
N ALA A 103 -2.32 1.69 13.73
CA ALA A 103 -1.57 0.90 12.75
C ALA A 103 -2.26 -0.44 12.46
N ALA A 104 -2.68 -1.17 13.51
CA ALA A 104 -3.39 -2.43 13.35
C ALA A 104 -4.73 -2.25 12.62
N THR A 105 -5.53 -1.24 12.99
CA THR A 105 -6.82 -0.98 12.33
C THR A 105 -6.64 -0.67 10.85
N VAL A 106 -5.70 0.21 10.50
CA VAL A 106 -5.47 0.62 9.11
C VAL A 106 -4.90 -0.54 8.29
N VAL A 107 -3.88 -1.23 8.79
CA VAL A 107 -3.26 -2.36 8.07
C VAL A 107 -4.24 -3.53 7.91
N GLN A 108 -5.10 -3.79 8.88
CA GLN A 108 -6.06 -4.89 8.78
C GLN A 108 -7.04 -4.73 7.59
N THR A 109 -7.28 -3.50 7.12
CA THR A 109 -8.11 -3.26 5.92
C THR A 109 -7.44 -3.73 4.64
N VAL A 110 -6.10 -3.80 4.61
CA VAL A 110 -5.31 -4.18 3.43
C VAL A 110 -4.54 -5.48 3.61
N ALA A 111 -4.55 -6.07 4.81
CA ALA A 111 -3.84 -7.32 5.13
C ALA A 111 -4.06 -8.46 4.11
N PRO A 112 -5.28 -8.67 3.55
CA PRO A 112 -5.50 -9.68 2.51
C PRO A 112 -4.67 -9.49 1.23
N TYR A 113 -4.08 -8.32 1.00
CA TYR A 113 -3.24 -8.01 -0.17
C TYR A 113 -1.75 -8.22 0.07
N ALA A 114 -1.32 -8.77 1.21
CA ALA A 114 0.10 -8.96 1.50
C ALA A 114 0.79 -9.91 0.50
N ASP A 115 0.08 -10.98 0.15
CA ASP A 115 0.48 -11.95 -0.88
C ASP A 115 0.35 -11.40 -2.32
N TYR A 116 -0.20 -10.20 -2.50
CA TYR A 116 -0.68 -9.75 -3.80
C TYR A 116 0.20 -8.69 -4.47
N GLY A 117 0.70 -9.01 -5.68
CA GLY A 117 1.13 -8.04 -6.67
C GLY A 117 -0.06 -7.55 -7.50
N SER A 118 -0.12 -6.24 -7.74
CA SER A 118 -1.24 -5.40 -8.19
C SER A 118 -2.03 -5.73 -9.47
N GLU A 119 -1.85 -6.90 -10.10
CA GLU A 119 -2.26 -7.08 -11.51
C GLU A 119 -3.78 -7.11 -11.79
N HIS A 120 -4.65 -7.40 -10.83
CA HIS A 120 -6.08 -7.67 -11.12
C HIS A 120 -7.11 -7.10 -10.13
N GLY A 121 -6.72 -6.41 -9.06
CA GLY A 121 -7.67 -5.71 -8.16
C GLY A 121 -8.64 -6.61 -7.38
N ASP A 122 -8.44 -7.93 -7.42
CA ASP A 122 -9.16 -8.95 -6.65
C ASP A 122 -8.13 -9.84 -5.93
N PRO A 123 -8.40 -10.31 -4.69
CA PRO A 123 -7.55 -11.29 -4.02
C PRO A 123 -7.55 -12.61 -4.80
N CYS A 124 -6.42 -12.95 -5.43
CA CYS A 124 -6.23 -14.24 -6.09
C CYS A 124 -6.03 -15.36 -5.06
N LEU A 125 -6.97 -16.31 -4.99
CA LEU A 125 -6.92 -17.49 -4.11
C LEU A 125 -5.76 -18.46 -4.41
N SER A 126 -5.02 -18.30 -5.51
CA SER A 126 -4.08 -19.29 -6.03
C SER A 126 -2.60 -18.91 -5.95
N CYS A 127 -2.25 -17.73 -5.43
CA CYS A 127 -0.86 -17.26 -5.34
C CYS A 127 -0.38 -17.04 -3.89
N SER A 128 -1.15 -17.52 -2.90
CA SER A 128 -0.81 -17.37 -1.48
C SER A 128 0.40 -18.22 -1.11
N GLU A 129 1.51 -17.57 -0.75
CA GLU A 129 2.57 -18.22 0.04
C GLU A 129 2.29 -18.14 1.55
N ASP A 130 1.01 -18.18 1.95
CA ASP A 130 0.54 -18.06 3.34
C ASP A 130 1.13 -16.83 4.08
N ARG A 131 1.11 -15.63 3.49
CA ARG A 131 1.51 -14.40 4.20
C ARG A 131 0.26 -13.65 4.65
N ASP A 132 -0.04 -13.74 5.94
CA ASP A 132 -1.20 -13.12 6.59
C ASP A 132 -1.22 -11.57 6.57
N GLY A 133 -0.12 -10.92 6.16
CA GLY A 133 0.01 -9.47 6.08
C GLY A 133 0.19 -8.75 7.41
N ILE A 134 0.11 -9.45 8.53
CA ILE A 134 0.23 -8.89 9.89
C ILE A 134 1.60 -9.16 10.52
N ALA A 135 2.53 -9.76 9.77
CA ALA A 135 3.93 -9.91 10.15
C ALA A 135 4.57 -8.54 10.50
N ARG A 136 5.13 -8.45 11.72
CA ARG A 136 5.89 -7.29 12.20
C ARG A 136 7.30 -7.26 11.61
N MET A 137 7.88 -6.07 11.53
CA MET A 137 9.32 -5.87 11.26
C MET A 137 10.18 -6.28 12.44
#